data_AF-A0A1W9RMU1-F1
#
_entry.id   AF-A0A1W9RMU1-F1
#
_cell.length_a   1.000
_cell.length_b   1.000
_cell.length_c   1.000
_cell.angle_alpha   90.00
_cell.angle_beta   90.00
_cell.angle_gamma   90.00
#
_symmetry.space_group_name_H-M   'P 1'
#
loop_
_entity.id
_entity.type
_entity.pdbx_description
1 polymer ?
#
loop_
_entity_poly.entity_id
_entity_poly.type
_entity_poly.pdbx_seq_one_letter_code
_entity_poly.pdbx_strand_id
1 'polypeptide(L)'
;MILGQSEKLDLDFDVQYWLGVSVNGGAELAPRMSLSASPYSLNARQVKGATNFFPGSGNVGIGTTDPQAKLHVESSDGHALRVISNAQSGQYAGIFAESSTWHAVLGINDNSDAAVMGRNDGNGPGVKGQNQGAGPAITGYAVTGNLLELYTTPGPNLKLTVNNNGDIKTAGTIESTAGGFKFPDGSIQTSAALNPVAYGIIRADGTVLAATPNVSCAWNSSTSRYEITIDGESYYYLHYITNVTVKSSSPRIATTGSVMSKLLVSVFDIDGNLVQDNFSFIVYKP
;
A
#
# COMPACT_ATOMS: atom_id res chain seq x y z
N MET A 1 72.08 -25.01 28.00
CA MET A 1 72.17 -24.28 29.28
C MET A 1 72.35 -22.82 28.92
N ILE A 2 71.28 -22.03 28.93
CA ILE A 2 71.41 -20.59 28.69
C ILE A 2 72.01 -20.01 29.97
N LEU A 3 73.30 -19.65 29.90
CA LEU A 3 73.97 -18.84 30.90
C LEU A 3 73.42 -17.41 30.77
N GLY A 4 72.48 -17.03 31.63
CA GLY A 4 71.89 -15.69 31.61
C GLY A 4 70.62 -15.62 32.43
N GLN A 5 70.42 -14.49 33.11
CA GLN A 5 69.18 -14.14 33.79
C GLN A 5 68.36 -13.28 32.82
N SER A 6 67.07 -13.60 32.66
CA SER A 6 66.13 -12.81 31.88
C SER A 6 65.39 -11.87 32.82
N GLU A 7 65.73 -10.59 32.80
CA GLU A 7 64.97 -9.58 33.52
C GLU A 7 64.00 -8.88 32.56
N LYS A 8 62.79 -8.59 33.04
CA LYS A 8 61.83 -7.83 32.25
C LYS A 8 62.44 -6.45 31.99
N LEU A 9 62.55 -6.11 30.72
CA LEU A 9 63.04 -4.82 30.29
C LEU A 9 61.92 -3.79 30.49
N ASP A 10 62.05 -2.96 31.52
CA ASP A 10 61.18 -1.80 31.77
C ASP A 10 61.94 -0.55 31.35
N LEU A 11 61.98 -0.32 30.04
CA LEU A 11 62.71 0.76 29.42
C LEU A 11 61.75 1.67 28.68
N ASP A 12 62.03 2.97 28.73
CA ASP A 12 61.25 3.97 28.03
C ASP A 12 61.58 3.95 26.54
N PHE A 13 60.56 3.90 25.68
CA PHE A 13 60.74 3.77 24.23
C PHE A 13 61.12 5.09 23.53
N ASP A 14 61.40 6.16 24.29
CA ASP A 14 61.77 7.50 23.80
C ASP A 14 63.26 7.84 23.97
N VAL A 15 64.06 6.90 24.48
CA VAL A 15 65.52 7.06 24.65
C VAL A 15 66.27 6.11 23.71
N GLN A 16 67.36 6.59 23.10
CA GLN A 16 68.20 5.77 22.23
C GLN A 16 69.09 4.83 23.06
N TYR A 17 68.83 3.53 22.95
CA TYR A 17 69.67 2.51 23.57
C TYR A 17 70.80 2.07 22.66
N TRP A 18 71.85 1.51 23.26
CA TRP A 18 73.05 1.04 22.58
C TRP A 18 73.44 -0.32 23.15
N LEU A 19 73.97 -1.20 22.29
CA LEU A 19 74.52 -2.48 22.70
C LEU A 19 75.93 -2.28 23.28
N GLY A 20 76.05 -2.53 24.59
CA GLY A 20 77.33 -2.59 25.30
C GLY A 20 77.82 -4.03 25.42
N VAL A 21 79.13 -4.25 25.21
CA VAL A 21 79.77 -5.57 25.32
C VAL A 21 81.01 -5.45 26.20
N SER A 22 81.08 -6.29 27.24
CA SER A 22 82.27 -6.49 28.07
C SER A 22 82.60 -7.98 28.16
N VAL A 23 83.88 -8.32 28.28
CA VAL A 23 84.36 -9.71 28.34
C VAL A 23 85.07 -9.93 29.68
N ASN A 24 84.66 -10.98 30.40
CA ASN A 24 85.25 -11.37 31.69
C ASN A 24 85.33 -10.23 32.72
N GLY A 25 84.37 -9.30 32.72
CA GLY A 25 84.35 -8.14 33.62
C GLY A 25 85.35 -7.03 33.27
N GLY A 26 85.99 -7.10 32.10
CA GLY A 26 86.86 -6.05 31.57
C GLY A 26 86.11 -4.79 31.17
N ALA A 27 86.87 -3.74 30.81
CA ALA A 27 86.29 -2.48 30.35
C ALA A 27 85.39 -2.69 29.13
N GLU A 28 84.28 -1.97 29.09
CA GLU A 28 83.32 -2.04 27.99
C GLU A 28 83.98 -1.61 26.68
N LEU A 29 83.74 -2.38 25.62
CA LEU A 29 84.35 -2.12 24.33
C LEU A 29 83.78 -0.85 23.70
N ALA A 30 84.67 -0.02 23.14
CA ALA A 30 84.32 1.16 22.35
C ALA A 30 84.79 0.98 20.90
N PRO A 31 84.03 1.44 19.88
CA PRO A 31 82.75 2.17 19.99
C PRO A 31 81.52 1.27 20.17
N ARG A 32 80.45 1.80 20.80
CA ARG A 32 79.16 1.11 20.97
C ARG A 32 78.35 1.09 19.67
N MET A 33 77.46 0.11 19.51
CA MET A 33 76.49 0.07 18.41
C MET A 33 75.11 0.54 18.89
N SER A 34 74.50 1.48 18.17
CA SER A 34 73.15 1.96 18.48
C SER A 34 72.10 0.86 18.25
N LEU A 35 71.21 0.63 19.23
CA LEU A 35 70.08 -0.28 19.11
C LEU A 35 68.90 0.48 18.49
N SER A 36 68.89 0.59 17.17
CA SER A 36 67.79 1.20 16.42
C SER A 36 66.66 0.18 16.18
N ALA A 37 65.40 0.63 16.27
CA ALA A 37 64.29 -0.16 15.76
C ALA A 37 64.55 -0.52 14.29
N SER A 38 64.36 -1.78 13.90
CA SER A 38 64.39 -2.12 12.48
C SER A 38 63.21 -1.38 11.82
N PRO A 39 63.40 -0.66 10.68
CA PRO A 39 62.37 0.20 10.08
C PRO A 39 61.01 -0.48 9.78
N TYR A 40 60.95 -1.81 9.84
CA TYR A 40 59.77 -2.61 9.58
C TYR A 40 59.19 -3.33 10.82
N SER A 41 59.83 -3.24 12.00
CA SER A 41 59.47 -4.10 13.15
C SER A 41 58.54 -3.46 14.18
N LEU A 42 58.16 -2.18 14.02
CA LEU A 42 57.21 -1.50 14.90
C LEU A 42 56.13 -0.76 14.10
N ASN A 43 55.24 -1.57 13.50
CA ASN A 43 53.90 -1.16 13.09
C ASN A 43 52.90 -2.22 13.58
N ALA A 44 52.85 -2.50 14.88
CA ALA A 44 51.79 -3.34 15.41
C ALA A 44 50.51 -2.51 15.52
N ARG A 45 49.84 -2.27 14.38
CA ARG A 45 48.38 -2.00 14.32
C ARG A 45 47.55 -3.20 14.87
N GLN A 46 48.21 -4.26 15.34
CA GLN A 46 47.72 -5.62 15.46
C GLN A 46 48.23 -6.27 16.75
N VAL A 47 47.31 -6.86 17.52
CA VAL A 47 47.59 -7.94 18.48
C VAL A 47 47.05 -9.22 17.87
N LYS A 48 47.88 -10.26 17.77
CA LYS A 48 47.45 -11.57 17.25
C LYS A 48 46.45 -12.21 18.25
N GLY A 49 45.15 -12.16 17.95
CA GLY A 49 44.13 -12.89 18.72
C GLY A 49 42.75 -12.24 18.88
N ALA A 50 42.55 -10.97 18.53
CA ALA A 50 41.21 -10.37 18.47
C ALA A 50 40.61 -10.55 17.08
N THR A 51 39.37 -11.05 16.98
CA THR A 51 38.70 -11.26 15.68
C THR A 51 38.10 -9.98 15.09
N ASN A 52 37.81 -8.96 15.90
CA ASN A 52 37.42 -7.60 15.48
C ASN A 52 38.11 -6.57 16.38
N PHE A 53 38.63 -5.48 15.82
CA PHE A 53 39.31 -4.40 16.55
C PHE A 53 38.65 -3.04 16.26
N PHE A 54 38.22 -2.35 17.31
CA PHE A 54 37.70 -0.99 17.28
C PHE A 54 38.67 -0.07 18.03
N PRO A 55 38.79 1.23 17.66
CA PRO A 55 39.61 2.17 18.43
C PRO A 55 39.07 2.28 19.87
N GLY A 56 39.98 2.34 20.86
CA GLY A 56 39.61 2.41 22.29
C GLY A 56 38.86 3.69 22.68
N SER A 57 38.80 4.67 21.78
CA SER A 57 38.03 5.91 21.89
C SER A 57 37.79 6.47 20.48
N GLY A 58 36.81 7.37 20.33
CA GLY A 58 36.48 7.98 19.05
C GLY A 58 35.38 7.23 18.29
N ASN A 59 35.36 7.38 16.97
CA ASN A 59 34.35 6.82 16.09
C ASN A 59 34.93 5.67 15.26
N VAL A 60 34.09 4.71 14.86
CA VAL A 60 34.47 3.58 14.00
C VAL A 60 34.22 3.95 12.55
N GLY A 61 35.28 4.05 11.75
CA GLY A 61 35.20 4.17 10.29
C GLY A 61 35.39 2.81 9.62
N ILE A 62 34.47 2.41 8.74
CA ILE A 62 34.63 1.28 7.82
C ILE A 62 34.58 1.85 6.41
N GLY A 63 35.67 1.72 5.65
CA GLY A 63 35.78 2.31 4.30
C GLY A 63 36.09 3.81 4.27
N THR A 64 36.20 4.46 5.43
CA THR A 64 36.50 5.89 5.58
C THR A 64 37.54 6.13 6.66
N THR A 65 38.38 7.16 6.50
CA THR A 65 39.38 7.58 7.50
C THR A 65 38.91 8.76 8.34
N ASP A 66 37.77 9.37 8.02
CA ASP A 66 37.23 10.54 8.73
C ASP A 66 35.77 10.31 9.19
N PRO A 67 35.55 9.44 10.20
CA PRO A 67 34.22 9.04 10.63
C PRO A 67 33.45 10.18 11.34
N GLN A 68 32.37 10.65 10.73
CA GLN A 68 31.53 11.76 11.23
C GLN A 68 30.48 11.33 12.28
N ALA A 69 30.30 10.02 12.49
CA ALA A 69 29.38 9.44 13.46
C ALA A 69 30.03 8.26 14.18
N LYS A 70 29.47 7.84 15.32
CA LYS A 70 30.01 6.76 16.17
C LYS A 70 30.33 5.49 15.38
N LEU A 71 29.51 5.18 14.40
CA LEU A 71 29.79 4.23 13.33
C LEU A 71 29.55 4.96 12.00
N HIS A 72 30.60 5.08 11.18
CA HIS A 72 30.52 5.60 9.81
C HIS A 72 30.99 4.49 8.86
N VAL A 73 30.08 3.99 8.03
CA VAL A 73 30.38 2.99 7.01
C VAL A 73 30.18 3.62 5.65
N GLU A 74 31.25 3.70 4.88
CA GLU A 74 31.28 4.32 3.56
C GLU A 74 31.75 3.30 2.52
N SER A 75 31.13 3.28 1.35
CA SER A 75 31.64 2.55 0.19
C SER A 75 31.44 3.37 -1.07
N SER A 76 32.43 3.36 -1.95
CA SER A 76 32.37 3.96 -3.29
C SER A 76 31.94 2.97 -4.36
N ASP A 77 31.77 1.69 -4.02
CA ASP A 77 31.27 0.63 -4.90
C ASP A 77 30.45 -0.40 -4.10
N GLY A 78 29.27 -0.78 -4.58
CA GLY A 78 28.38 -1.75 -3.93
C GLY A 78 27.70 -1.27 -2.63
N HIS A 79 27.37 -2.21 -1.74
CA HIS A 79 26.69 -1.95 -0.47
C HIS A 79 27.68 -1.56 0.63
N ALA A 80 27.50 -0.39 1.26
CA ALA A 80 28.26 -0.01 2.46
C ALA A 80 28.00 -0.97 3.64
N LEU A 81 26.75 -1.39 3.86
CA LEU A 81 26.37 -2.35 4.89
C LEU A 81 25.51 -3.46 4.28
N ARG A 82 25.95 -4.72 4.43
CA ARG A 82 25.20 -5.91 4.01
C ARG A 82 24.97 -6.81 5.22
N VAL A 83 23.72 -6.92 5.67
CA VAL A 83 23.32 -7.79 6.78
C VAL A 83 22.58 -9.01 6.21
N ILE A 84 23.13 -10.21 6.39
CA ILE A 84 22.55 -11.46 5.89
C ILE A 84 22.60 -12.51 7.00
N SER A 85 21.55 -13.33 7.07
CA SER A 85 21.53 -14.57 7.82
C SER A 85 21.27 -15.71 6.83
N ASN A 86 22.07 -16.76 6.90
CA ASN A 86 21.95 -17.96 6.07
C ASN A 86 21.44 -19.17 6.87
N ALA A 87 20.89 -18.92 8.07
CA ALA A 87 20.33 -19.96 8.93
C ALA A 87 19.00 -20.50 8.36
N GLN A 88 18.79 -21.82 8.46
CA GLN A 88 17.64 -22.49 7.83
C GLN A 88 16.32 -22.39 8.61
N SER A 89 16.33 -21.86 9.83
CA SER A 89 15.10 -21.54 10.55
C SER A 89 15.30 -20.45 11.61
N GLY A 90 14.27 -19.63 11.82
CA GLY A 90 14.11 -18.82 13.03
C GLY A 90 14.99 -17.57 13.18
N GLN A 91 15.58 -17.00 12.12
CA GLN A 91 16.33 -15.74 12.24
C GLN A 91 16.00 -14.72 11.15
N TYR A 92 16.08 -13.45 11.56
CA TYR A 92 15.96 -12.27 10.71
C TYR A 92 17.34 -11.63 10.57
N ALA A 93 17.77 -11.37 9.35
CA ALA A 93 18.81 -10.39 9.10
C ALA A 93 18.14 -9.04 8.92
N GLY A 94 18.49 -8.09 9.77
CA GLY A 94 17.91 -6.77 9.74
C GLY A 94 18.69 -5.81 10.61
N ILE A 95 18.52 -4.52 10.34
CA ILE A 95 18.99 -3.46 11.21
C ILE A 95 17.88 -3.23 12.22
N PHE A 96 18.09 -3.66 13.46
CA PHE A 96 17.23 -3.31 14.57
C PHE A 96 17.72 -1.99 15.15
N ALA A 97 16.86 -0.97 15.13
CA ALA A 97 17.15 0.31 15.70
C ALA A 97 15.97 0.77 16.54
N GLU A 98 16.28 1.31 17.71
CA GLU A 98 15.32 1.97 18.60
C GLU A 98 15.81 3.41 18.80
N SER A 99 14.87 4.35 18.80
CA SER A 99 15.19 5.72 19.17
C SER A 99 14.09 6.31 20.05
N SER A 100 14.48 6.95 21.14
CA SER A 100 13.60 7.75 21.99
C SER A 100 13.39 9.16 21.45
N THR A 101 14.17 9.56 20.44
CA THR A 101 14.10 10.89 19.79
C THR A 101 14.33 10.74 18.29
N TRP A 102 13.40 11.22 17.46
CA TRP A 102 13.45 11.08 15.99
C TRP A 102 13.45 9.63 15.47
N HIS A 103 13.71 9.44 14.17
CA HIS A 103 13.57 8.16 13.46
C HIS A 103 14.67 7.17 13.85
N ALA A 104 14.31 5.91 14.06
CA ALA A 104 15.26 4.84 14.32
C ALA A 104 15.94 4.30 13.05
N VAL A 105 15.22 4.31 11.92
CA VAL A 105 15.76 3.98 10.59
C VAL A 105 15.21 5.00 9.60
N LEU A 106 16.09 5.64 8.84
CA LEU A 106 15.73 6.54 7.75
C LEU A 106 16.48 6.12 6.49
N GLY A 107 15.74 5.69 5.47
CA GLY A 107 16.28 5.60 4.11
C GLY A 107 16.11 6.94 3.42
N ILE A 108 17.18 7.53 2.93
CA ILE A 108 17.17 8.69 2.02
C ILE A 108 17.77 8.22 0.69
N ASN A 109 17.12 8.52 -0.43
CA ASN A 109 17.64 8.27 -1.77
C ASN A 109 17.44 9.54 -2.60
N ASP A 110 18.54 10.14 -3.08
CA ASP A 110 18.51 11.35 -3.91
C ASP A 110 18.39 11.04 -5.43
N ASN A 111 18.18 9.76 -5.79
CA ASN A 111 18.11 9.23 -7.15
C ASN A 111 16.79 8.48 -7.41
N SER A 112 16.71 7.69 -8.48
CA SER A 112 15.51 6.98 -8.93
C SER A 112 15.24 5.63 -8.24
N ASP A 113 15.88 5.34 -7.11
CA ASP A 113 15.76 4.06 -6.39
C ASP A 113 14.96 4.21 -5.09
N ALA A 114 14.43 3.10 -4.57
CA ALA A 114 13.69 3.14 -3.31
C ALA A 114 14.62 3.29 -2.10
N ALA A 115 14.29 4.22 -1.21
CA ALA A 115 15.07 4.46 0.00
C ALA A 115 14.84 3.39 1.08
N VAL A 116 13.65 2.79 1.13
CA VAL A 116 13.30 1.66 2.00
C VAL A 116 12.50 0.64 1.18
N MET A 117 12.98 -0.60 1.11
CA MET A 117 12.27 -1.70 0.48
C MET A 117 11.95 -2.77 1.52
N GLY A 118 10.71 -3.24 1.52
CA GLY A 118 10.30 -4.41 2.27
C GLY A 118 9.86 -5.52 1.32
N ARG A 119 10.57 -6.63 1.31
CA ARG A 119 10.24 -7.82 0.49
C ARG A 119 9.87 -8.98 1.41
N ASN A 120 8.76 -9.64 1.13
CA ASN A 120 8.33 -10.83 1.85
C ASN A 120 8.03 -11.95 0.85
N ASP A 121 8.78 -13.05 0.93
CA ASP A 121 8.56 -14.25 0.11
C ASP A 121 7.66 -15.29 0.81
N GLY A 122 7.05 -14.93 1.94
CA GLY A 122 6.11 -15.73 2.73
C GLY A 122 4.83 -14.94 3.06
N ASN A 123 4.15 -15.30 4.17
CA ASN A 123 2.79 -14.81 4.47
C ASN A 123 2.71 -13.43 5.16
N GLY A 124 3.81 -12.68 5.26
CA GLY A 124 3.86 -11.41 6.00
C GLY A 124 3.87 -10.17 5.10
N PRO A 125 3.74 -8.96 5.67
CA PRO A 125 3.92 -7.72 4.92
C PRO A 125 5.39 -7.56 4.50
N GLY A 126 5.61 -6.91 3.35
CA GLY A 126 6.93 -6.42 2.97
C GLY A 126 7.37 -5.28 3.89
N VAL A 127 6.54 -4.24 4.01
CA VAL A 127 6.75 -3.09 4.92
C VAL A 127 5.57 -3.02 5.89
N LYS A 128 5.86 -2.90 7.20
CA LYS A 128 4.85 -2.75 8.26
C LYS A 128 5.13 -1.50 9.09
N GLY A 129 4.21 -0.55 9.09
CA GLY A 129 4.16 0.50 10.11
C GLY A 129 3.25 0.08 11.26
N GLN A 130 3.68 0.30 12.50
CA GLN A 130 2.84 0.10 13.68
C GLN A 130 2.97 1.33 14.60
N ASN A 131 1.84 1.92 14.98
CA ASN A 131 1.77 3.00 15.97
C ASN A 131 0.75 2.64 17.06
N GLN A 132 1.11 2.84 18.32
CA GLN A 132 0.21 2.65 19.48
C GLN A 132 -0.39 3.97 19.99
N GLY A 133 0.02 5.12 19.43
CA GLY A 133 -0.51 6.45 19.73
C GLY A 133 -1.43 7.01 18.63
N ALA A 134 -1.72 8.31 18.68
CA ALA A 134 -2.71 8.98 17.83
C ALA A 134 -2.25 9.30 16.39
N GLY A 135 -1.00 9.03 16.04
CA GLY A 135 -0.40 9.41 14.75
C GLY A 135 -0.49 8.31 13.67
N PRO A 136 -0.23 8.65 12.41
CA PRO A 136 -0.10 7.64 11.36
C PRO A 136 1.09 6.72 11.63
N ALA A 137 0.94 5.43 11.34
CA ALA A 137 2.03 4.48 11.40
C ALA A 137 2.94 4.53 10.16
N ILE A 138 2.40 5.01 9.04
CA ILE A 138 3.11 5.27 7.78
C ILE A 138 2.58 6.60 7.24
N THR A 139 3.46 7.49 6.81
CA THR A 139 3.10 8.74 6.12
C THR A 139 3.90 8.81 4.83
N GLY A 140 3.21 9.16 3.74
CA GLY A 140 3.85 9.52 2.47
C GLY A 140 3.71 11.02 2.23
N TYR A 141 4.66 11.60 1.50
CA TYR A 141 4.59 12.96 1.00
C TYR A 141 5.17 12.98 -0.42
N ALA A 142 4.40 13.51 -1.37
CA ALA A 142 4.83 13.63 -2.76
C ALA A 142 4.62 15.08 -3.21
N VAL A 143 5.70 15.73 -3.66
CA VAL A 143 5.61 17.08 -4.24
C VAL A 143 4.93 17.02 -5.62
N THR A 144 5.24 15.97 -6.39
CA THR A 144 4.60 15.66 -7.68
C THR A 144 4.32 14.16 -7.77
N GLY A 145 3.29 13.76 -8.53
CA GLY A 145 2.95 12.36 -8.77
C GLY A 145 1.95 11.76 -7.77
N ASN A 146 2.03 10.45 -7.59
CA ASN A 146 1.11 9.67 -6.76
C ASN A 146 1.69 9.48 -5.35
N LEU A 147 0.81 9.55 -4.34
CA LEU A 147 1.15 9.27 -2.94
C LEU A 147 1.36 7.76 -2.70
N LEU A 148 0.58 6.93 -3.39
CA LEU A 148 0.66 5.47 -3.31
C LEU A 148 0.31 4.83 -4.65
N GLU A 149 1.08 3.82 -5.04
CA GLU A 149 0.78 2.92 -6.16
C GLU A 149 0.99 1.47 -5.71
N LEU A 150 0.03 0.60 -6.04
CA LEU A 150 0.12 -0.84 -5.80
C LEU A 150 0.07 -1.60 -7.12
N TYR A 151 0.98 -2.55 -7.31
CA TYR A 151 1.10 -3.38 -8.52
C TYR A 151 1.03 -4.87 -8.17
N THR A 152 0.69 -5.71 -9.14
CA THR A 152 0.69 -7.19 -8.99
C THR A 152 1.58 -7.87 -10.00
N THR A 153 2.45 -8.78 -9.57
CA THR A 153 3.28 -9.61 -10.46
C THR A 153 2.56 -10.88 -10.94
N PRO A 154 2.93 -11.45 -12.12
CA PRO A 154 3.89 -10.94 -13.09
C PRO A 154 3.32 -9.76 -13.92
N GLY A 155 4.01 -8.61 -13.91
CA GLY A 155 3.66 -7.40 -14.67
C GLY A 155 3.39 -6.16 -13.80
N PRO A 156 3.44 -4.94 -14.34
CA PRO A 156 3.09 -3.71 -13.62
C PRO A 156 1.59 -3.38 -13.79
N ASN A 157 0.70 -4.32 -13.43
CA ASN A 157 -0.73 -4.00 -13.45
C ASN A 157 -1.07 -3.15 -12.23
N LEU A 158 -1.16 -1.83 -12.42
CA LEU A 158 -1.59 -0.87 -11.40
C LEU A 158 -2.98 -1.24 -10.87
N LYS A 159 -3.07 -1.49 -9.56
CA LYS A 159 -4.30 -1.93 -8.89
C LYS A 159 -4.94 -0.84 -8.06
N LEU A 160 -4.14 0.02 -7.43
CA LEU A 160 -4.59 1.13 -6.62
C LEU A 160 -3.64 2.30 -6.81
N THR A 161 -4.21 3.48 -7.02
CA THR A 161 -3.51 4.76 -6.99
C THR A 161 -4.19 5.70 -6.02
N VAL A 162 -3.41 6.32 -5.15
CA VAL A 162 -3.81 7.52 -4.41
C VAL A 162 -2.97 8.66 -4.94
N ASN A 163 -3.59 9.64 -5.59
CA ASN A 163 -2.86 10.76 -6.18
C ASN A 163 -2.77 11.96 -5.22
N ASN A 164 -1.93 12.95 -5.57
CA ASN A 164 -1.76 14.16 -4.76
C ASN A 164 -3.03 15.06 -4.70
N ASN A 165 -4.00 14.82 -5.58
CA ASN A 165 -5.29 15.53 -5.57
C ASN A 165 -6.32 14.87 -4.65
N GLY A 166 -5.96 13.76 -4.00
CA GLY A 166 -6.85 12.99 -3.10
C GLY A 166 -7.73 11.97 -3.82
N ASP A 167 -7.61 11.81 -5.14
CA ASP A 167 -8.37 10.79 -5.85
C ASP A 167 -7.84 9.40 -5.52
N ILE A 168 -8.76 8.47 -5.35
CA ILE A 168 -8.50 7.03 -5.20
C ILE A 168 -8.98 6.34 -6.48
N LYS A 169 -8.07 5.64 -7.16
CA LYS A 169 -8.38 4.89 -8.39
C LYS A 169 -8.01 3.42 -8.21
N THR A 170 -8.93 2.51 -8.50
CA THR A 170 -8.70 1.07 -8.42
C THR A 170 -8.99 0.36 -9.74
N ALA A 171 -8.21 -0.66 -10.05
CA ALA A 171 -8.56 -1.62 -11.10
C ALA A 171 -9.34 -2.80 -10.48
N GLY A 172 -10.62 -2.93 -10.82
CA GLY A 172 -11.51 -3.97 -10.30
C GLY A 172 -12.68 -3.41 -9.47
N THR A 173 -13.18 -4.22 -8.54
CA THR A 173 -14.30 -3.87 -7.66
C THR A 173 -13.81 -3.20 -6.37
N ILE A 174 -14.55 -2.21 -5.90
CA ILE A 174 -14.43 -1.67 -4.53
C ILE A 174 -15.64 -2.18 -3.75
N GLU A 175 -15.40 -2.88 -2.63
CA GLU A 175 -16.46 -3.44 -1.78
C GLU A 175 -16.35 -2.88 -0.37
N SER A 176 -17.50 -2.45 0.17
CA SER A 176 -17.66 -2.09 1.58
C SER A 176 -18.55 -3.12 2.25
N THR A 177 -18.00 -3.93 3.17
CA THR A 177 -18.74 -5.00 3.86
C THR A 177 -19.54 -4.52 5.07
N ALA A 178 -19.28 -3.30 5.56
CA ALA A 178 -20.03 -2.64 6.61
C ALA A 178 -19.93 -1.11 6.45
N GLY A 179 -20.94 -0.37 6.91
CA GLY A 179 -20.88 1.10 6.96
C GLY A 179 -21.12 1.82 5.63
N GLY A 180 -20.86 1.22 4.47
CA GLY A 180 -21.18 1.79 3.15
C GLY A 180 -20.20 2.85 2.65
N PHE A 181 -20.59 3.57 1.58
CA PHE A 181 -19.77 4.63 0.98
C PHE A 181 -20.32 6.01 1.31
N LYS A 182 -19.48 6.88 1.87
CA LYS A 182 -19.86 8.26 2.25
C LYS A 182 -19.59 9.23 1.10
N PHE A 183 -20.54 10.10 0.82
CA PHE A 183 -20.42 11.16 -0.18
C PHE A 183 -20.01 12.51 0.45
N PRO A 184 -19.55 13.48 -0.36
CA PRO A 184 -19.15 14.81 0.13
C PRO A 184 -20.27 15.59 0.83
N ASP A 185 -21.53 15.30 0.54
CA ASP A 185 -22.69 15.88 1.24
C ASP A 185 -22.93 15.29 2.64
N GLY A 186 -22.11 14.31 3.03
CA GLY A 186 -22.19 13.62 4.32
C GLY A 186 -23.09 12.39 4.34
N SER A 187 -23.88 12.16 3.29
CA SER A 187 -24.75 10.99 3.17
C SER A 187 -23.92 9.71 2.99
N ILE A 188 -24.50 8.58 3.40
CA ILE A 188 -23.86 7.26 3.31
C ILE A 188 -24.77 6.32 2.53
N GLN A 189 -24.26 5.78 1.43
CA GLN A 189 -24.93 4.73 0.68
C GLN A 189 -24.60 3.36 1.28
N THR A 190 -25.59 2.77 1.95
CA THR A 190 -25.51 1.43 2.56
C THR A 190 -26.16 0.34 1.70
N SER A 191 -26.98 0.70 0.72
CA SER A 191 -27.57 -0.20 -0.27
C SER A 191 -27.59 0.44 -1.67
N ALA A 192 -27.87 -0.35 -2.70
CA ALA A 192 -28.19 0.23 -4.01
C ALA A 192 -29.39 1.19 -3.88
N ALA A 193 -29.41 2.24 -4.70
CA ALA A 193 -30.55 3.15 -4.75
C ALA A 193 -31.85 2.38 -5.07
N LEU A 194 -32.97 2.84 -4.51
CA LEU A 194 -34.31 2.33 -4.83
C LEU A 194 -34.59 2.54 -6.32
N ASN A 195 -34.54 1.46 -7.09
CA ASN A 195 -34.80 1.48 -8.53
C ASN A 195 -36.26 1.03 -8.79
N PRO A 196 -36.94 1.60 -9.81
CA PRO A 196 -38.21 1.07 -10.27
C PRO A 196 -38.07 -0.40 -10.67
N VAL A 197 -39.06 -1.23 -10.33
CA VAL A 197 -39.08 -2.66 -10.69
C VAL A 197 -39.38 -2.89 -12.16
N ALA A 198 -40.07 -1.94 -12.80
CA ALA A 198 -40.30 -1.92 -14.23
C ALA A 198 -40.61 -0.50 -14.71
N TYR A 199 -40.24 -0.19 -15.95
CA TYR A 199 -40.71 1.00 -16.66
C TYR A 199 -40.69 0.75 -18.15
N GLY A 200 -41.52 1.48 -18.90
CA GLY A 200 -41.53 1.35 -20.35
C GLY A 200 -42.49 2.28 -21.06
N ILE A 201 -42.48 2.19 -22.38
CA ILE A 201 -43.31 2.93 -23.32
C ILE A 201 -44.07 1.90 -24.16
N ILE A 202 -45.38 1.98 -24.13
CA ILE A 202 -46.31 1.12 -24.87
C ILE A 202 -46.96 1.94 -25.98
N ARG A 203 -47.00 1.37 -27.18
CA ARG A 203 -47.71 1.97 -28.32
C ARG A 203 -49.21 1.74 -28.22
N ALA A 204 -49.98 2.55 -28.95
CA ALA A 204 -51.44 2.46 -28.98
C ALA A 204 -51.96 1.05 -29.35
N ASP A 205 -51.26 0.33 -30.22
CA ASP A 205 -51.57 -1.05 -30.62
C ASP A 205 -51.21 -2.12 -29.57
N GLY A 206 -50.61 -1.73 -28.45
CA GLY A 206 -50.17 -2.61 -27.37
C GLY A 206 -48.75 -3.15 -27.53
N THR A 207 -48.02 -2.78 -28.58
CA THR A 207 -46.61 -3.18 -28.75
C THR A 207 -45.69 -2.40 -27.81
N VAL A 208 -44.66 -3.08 -27.28
CA VAL A 208 -43.63 -2.43 -26.45
C VAL A 208 -42.65 -1.66 -27.34
N LEU A 209 -42.53 -0.34 -27.15
CA LEU A 209 -41.55 0.48 -27.86
C LEU A 209 -40.16 0.42 -27.21
N ALA A 210 -40.11 0.59 -25.89
CA ALA A 210 -38.90 0.53 -25.08
C ALA A 210 -39.30 0.26 -23.62
N ALA A 211 -38.67 -0.69 -22.94
CA ALA A 211 -38.99 -1.00 -21.54
C ALA A 211 -37.81 -1.69 -20.85
N THR A 212 -37.90 -1.87 -19.54
CA THR A 212 -37.03 -2.80 -18.81
C THR A 212 -37.19 -4.22 -19.39
N PRO A 213 -36.14 -5.06 -19.37
CA PRO A 213 -36.16 -6.36 -20.07
C PRO A 213 -37.24 -7.34 -19.59
N ASN A 214 -37.79 -7.11 -18.39
CA ASN A 214 -38.84 -7.92 -17.78
C ASN A 214 -40.27 -7.50 -18.18
N VAL A 215 -40.47 -6.58 -19.12
CA VAL A 215 -41.80 -6.08 -19.49
C VAL A 215 -42.27 -6.68 -20.81
N SER A 216 -43.48 -7.22 -20.81
CA SER A 216 -44.24 -7.50 -22.03
C SER A 216 -45.66 -6.93 -21.94
N CYS A 217 -46.28 -6.64 -23.07
CA CYS A 217 -47.62 -6.04 -23.13
C CYS A 217 -48.46 -6.70 -24.23
N ALA A 218 -49.75 -6.87 -23.94
CA ALA A 218 -50.75 -7.26 -24.91
C ALA A 218 -51.97 -6.34 -24.83
N TRP A 219 -52.50 -5.93 -25.98
CA TRP A 219 -53.80 -5.26 -26.03
C TRP A 219 -54.94 -6.29 -25.96
N ASN A 220 -55.89 -6.09 -25.05
CA ASN A 220 -57.09 -6.90 -24.93
C ASN A 220 -58.28 -6.16 -25.55
N SER A 221 -58.64 -6.52 -26.78
CA SER A 221 -59.73 -5.88 -27.52
C SER A 221 -61.12 -6.09 -26.93
N SER A 222 -61.34 -7.17 -26.17
CA SER A 222 -62.64 -7.47 -25.56
C SER A 222 -62.96 -6.59 -24.36
N THR A 223 -61.93 -6.05 -23.70
CA THR A 223 -62.06 -5.22 -22.50
C THR A 223 -61.42 -3.84 -22.66
N SER A 224 -60.96 -3.51 -23.88
CA SER A 224 -60.29 -2.26 -24.25
C SER A 224 -59.25 -1.78 -23.24
N ARG A 225 -58.29 -2.65 -22.93
CA ARG A 225 -57.19 -2.34 -21.99
C ARG A 225 -55.87 -2.99 -22.38
N TYR A 226 -54.78 -2.40 -21.89
CA TYR A 226 -53.44 -2.97 -21.98
C TYR A 226 -53.18 -3.89 -20.79
N GLU A 227 -52.70 -5.09 -21.06
CA GLU A 227 -52.28 -6.07 -20.06
C GLU A 227 -50.77 -6.21 -20.10
N ILE A 228 -50.10 -5.68 -19.08
CA ILE A 228 -48.64 -5.64 -18.97
C ILE A 228 -48.19 -6.69 -17.98
N THR A 229 -47.37 -7.63 -18.44
CA THR A 229 -46.68 -8.60 -17.59
C THR A 229 -45.32 -8.02 -17.19
N ILE A 230 -45.00 -8.12 -15.90
CA ILE A 230 -43.68 -7.78 -15.35
C ILE A 230 -43.07 -9.08 -14.85
N ASP A 231 -42.20 -9.69 -15.65
CA ASP A 231 -41.58 -10.97 -15.33
C ASP A 231 -40.77 -10.86 -14.03
N GLY A 232 -40.95 -11.85 -13.16
CA GLY A 232 -40.37 -11.87 -11.81
C GLY A 232 -41.20 -11.13 -10.75
N GLU A 233 -42.27 -10.42 -11.13
CA GLU A 233 -43.15 -9.72 -10.19
C GLU A 233 -44.59 -10.25 -10.25
N SER A 234 -45.19 -10.49 -9.10
CA SER A 234 -46.64 -10.74 -8.99
C SER A 234 -47.35 -9.41 -8.80
N TYR A 235 -47.62 -8.70 -9.90
CA TYR A 235 -48.18 -7.35 -9.81
C TYR A 235 -49.60 -7.38 -9.24
N TYR A 236 -49.81 -6.62 -8.16
CA TYR A 236 -51.12 -6.36 -7.56
C TYR A 236 -51.21 -4.87 -7.22
N TYR A 237 -52.22 -4.18 -7.73
CA TYR A 237 -52.28 -2.71 -7.72
C TYR A 237 -52.19 -2.05 -6.32
N LEU A 238 -52.44 -2.77 -5.23
CA LEU A 238 -52.26 -2.27 -3.85
C LEU A 238 -50.86 -2.47 -3.29
N HIS A 239 -50.03 -3.32 -3.91
CA HIS A 239 -48.66 -3.62 -3.46
C HIS A 239 -47.59 -2.85 -4.24
N TYR A 240 -47.97 -2.14 -5.30
CA TYR A 240 -47.06 -1.39 -6.14
C TYR A 240 -47.60 0.02 -6.37
N ILE A 241 -46.69 0.97 -6.57
CA ILE A 241 -47.03 2.32 -6.99
C ILE A 241 -46.70 2.42 -8.48
N THR A 242 -47.71 2.73 -9.30
CA THR A 242 -47.57 2.86 -10.75
C THR A 242 -47.96 4.24 -11.21
N ASN A 243 -47.06 4.91 -11.93
CA ASN A 243 -47.36 6.15 -12.63
C ASN A 243 -47.49 5.85 -14.12
N VAL A 244 -48.58 6.34 -14.74
CA VAL A 244 -48.83 6.25 -16.17
C VAL A 244 -48.98 7.65 -16.75
N THR A 245 -48.29 7.92 -17.85
CA THR A 245 -48.39 9.19 -18.59
C THR A 245 -48.75 8.90 -20.04
N VAL A 246 -49.96 9.29 -20.43
CA VAL A 246 -50.46 9.10 -21.80
C VAL A 246 -49.90 10.18 -22.69
N LYS A 247 -49.38 9.79 -23.87
CA LYS A 247 -48.96 10.69 -24.93
C LYS A 247 -50.10 10.83 -25.95
N SER A 248 -50.90 11.87 -25.80
CA SER A 248 -51.98 12.21 -26.73
C SER A 248 -52.04 13.73 -26.97
N SER A 249 -52.60 14.15 -28.10
CA SER A 249 -52.92 15.56 -28.39
C SER A 249 -54.25 16.00 -27.80
N SER A 250 -55.06 15.04 -27.33
CA SER A 250 -56.34 15.27 -26.66
C SER A 250 -56.20 14.95 -25.17
N PRO A 251 -57.03 15.53 -24.29
CA PRO A 251 -57.07 15.15 -22.89
C PRO A 251 -57.35 13.65 -22.73
N ARG A 252 -56.55 12.98 -21.90
CA ARG A 252 -56.66 11.56 -21.58
C ARG A 252 -56.50 11.32 -20.10
N ILE A 253 -57.25 10.34 -19.59
CA ILE A 253 -57.12 9.84 -18.23
C ILE A 253 -56.67 8.39 -18.33
N ALA A 254 -55.55 8.06 -17.69
CA ALA A 254 -55.15 6.66 -17.52
C ALA A 254 -55.54 6.18 -16.13
N THR A 255 -56.07 4.96 -16.05
CA THR A 255 -56.26 4.25 -14.79
C THR A 255 -55.44 2.97 -14.80
N THR A 256 -55.05 2.53 -13.61
CA THR A 256 -54.30 1.29 -13.40
C THR A 256 -55.12 0.30 -12.58
N GLY A 257 -54.98 -0.98 -12.88
CA GLY A 257 -55.54 -2.07 -12.10
C GLY A 257 -54.65 -3.31 -12.14
N SER A 258 -55.15 -4.46 -11.72
CA SER A 258 -54.44 -5.72 -11.88
C SER A 258 -55.37 -6.92 -12.03
N VAL A 259 -54.95 -7.90 -12.83
CA VAL A 259 -55.60 -9.22 -12.94
C VAL A 259 -54.54 -10.26 -13.27
N MET A 260 -54.60 -11.45 -12.66
CA MET A 260 -53.68 -12.56 -12.93
C MET A 260 -52.19 -12.12 -12.93
N SER A 261 -51.77 -11.37 -11.91
CA SER A 261 -50.40 -10.85 -11.75
C SER A 261 -49.92 -9.86 -12.81
N LYS A 262 -50.82 -9.31 -13.64
CA LYS A 262 -50.50 -8.28 -14.63
C LYS A 262 -50.90 -6.89 -14.15
N LEU A 263 -50.13 -5.89 -14.56
CA LEU A 263 -50.54 -4.49 -14.54
C LEU A 263 -51.57 -4.27 -15.66
N LEU A 264 -52.72 -3.72 -15.31
CA LEU A 264 -53.71 -3.25 -16.27
C LEU A 264 -53.57 -1.75 -16.45
N VAL A 265 -53.60 -1.28 -17.70
CA VAL A 265 -53.71 0.14 -18.03
C VAL A 265 -54.93 0.33 -18.94
N SER A 266 -55.83 1.22 -18.54
CA SER A 266 -56.98 1.64 -19.35
C SER A 266 -56.88 3.13 -19.58
N VAL A 267 -57.06 3.56 -20.83
CA VAL A 267 -57.03 4.98 -21.20
C VAL A 267 -58.42 5.41 -21.60
N PHE A 268 -58.87 6.52 -21.03
CA PHE A 268 -60.18 7.11 -21.27
C PHE A 268 -60.04 8.44 -21.99
N ASP A 269 -60.96 8.73 -22.92
CA ASP A 269 -61.20 10.09 -23.38
C ASP A 269 -61.97 10.91 -22.33
N ILE A 270 -62.25 12.18 -22.63
CA ILE A 270 -62.94 13.07 -21.70
C ILE A 270 -64.43 12.71 -21.51
N ASP A 271 -65.00 11.97 -22.46
CA ASP A 271 -66.38 11.51 -22.42
C ASP A 271 -66.52 10.18 -21.65
N GLY A 272 -65.40 9.62 -21.18
CA GLY A 272 -65.35 8.38 -20.41
C GLY A 272 -65.31 7.11 -21.27
N ASN A 273 -65.08 7.22 -22.58
CA ASN A 273 -64.92 6.06 -23.44
C ASN A 273 -63.50 5.53 -23.40
N LEU A 274 -63.36 4.21 -23.44
CA LEU A 274 -62.05 3.54 -23.54
C LEU A 274 -61.45 3.74 -24.93
N VAL A 275 -60.20 4.18 -24.98
CA VAL A 275 -59.45 4.48 -26.21
C VAL A 275 -58.05 3.87 -26.19
N GLN A 276 -57.48 3.68 -27.37
CA GLN A 276 -56.08 3.29 -27.53
C GLN A 276 -55.21 4.55 -27.72
N ASP A 277 -54.12 4.65 -26.96
CA ASP A 277 -53.13 5.73 -27.07
C ASP A 277 -51.74 5.23 -26.66
N ASN A 278 -50.70 5.94 -27.07
CA ASN A 278 -49.35 5.65 -26.59
C ASN A 278 -49.21 6.12 -25.14
N PHE A 279 -48.47 5.42 -24.29
CA PHE A 279 -48.20 5.87 -22.93
C PHE A 279 -46.85 5.38 -22.42
N SER A 280 -46.29 6.08 -21.44
CA SER A 280 -45.18 5.58 -20.62
C SER A 280 -45.69 5.19 -19.24
N PHE A 281 -45.04 4.21 -18.61
CA PHE A 281 -45.32 3.82 -17.24
C PHE A 281 -44.03 3.56 -16.45
N ILE A 282 -44.12 3.69 -15.13
CA ILE A 282 -43.07 3.32 -14.18
C ILE A 282 -43.71 2.70 -12.94
N VAL A 283 -43.13 1.62 -12.43
CA VAL A 283 -43.62 0.84 -11.30
C VAL A 283 -42.55 0.78 -10.22
N TYR A 284 -42.94 1.13 -9.00
CA TYR A 284 -42.12 0.98 -7.80
C TYR A 284 -42.73 -0.07 -6.87
N LYS A 285 -41.86 -0.82 -6.20
CA LYS A 285 -42.22 -1.72 -5.11
C LYS A 285 -41.85 -1.01 -3.79
N PRO A 286 -42.85 -0.59 -2.99
CA PRO A 286 -42.63 0.08 -1.71
C PRO A 286 -41.85 -0.78 -0.71
#